data_AF-A0A177ZS05-F1
#
_entry.id   AF-A0A177ZS05-F1
#
_cell.length_a   1.000
_cell.length_b   1.000
_cell.length_c   1.000
_cell.angle_alpha   90.00
_cell.angle_beta   90.00
_cell.angle_gamma   90.00
#
_symmetry.space_group_name_H-M   'P 1'
#
loop_
_entity.id
_entity.type
_entity.pdbx_description
1 polymer ?
#
loop_
_entity_poly.entity_id
_entity_poly.type
_entity_poly.pdbx_seq_one_letter_code
_entity_poly.pdbx_strand_id
1 'polypeptide(L)'
;MNLKPRKETIVGQKEFLRNSVGLQFKTAGATLDGAAFADVAEDGYVKAGTATYLGEDGLYLPWTDASEEETREGAGLVAHDTKLISGSNPITGILAAGHPLEKKCIGVTEGFKEATKGRLVFDI
;
A
#
# COMPACT_ATOMS: atom_id res chain seq x y z
N MET A 1 -26.42 -3.97 38.34
CA MET A 1 -25.44 -4.03 37.23
C MET A 1 -25.96 -3.17 36.09
N ASN A 2 -25.24 -2.13 35.67
CA ASN A 2 -25.62 -1.29 34.54
C ASN A 2 -24.76 -1.66 33.34
N LEU A 3 -25.17 -2.70 32.61
CA LEU A 3 -24.48 -3.17 31.41
C LEU A 3 -24.79 -2.21 30.26
N LYS A 4 -23.99 -1.14 30.14
CA LYS A 4 -24.04 -0.29 28.96
C LYS A 4 -23.55 -1.10 27.75
N PRO A 5 -24.33 -1.22 26.67
CA PRO A 5 -23.88 -1.88 25.45
C PRO A 5 -22.65 -1.15 24.91
N ARG A 6 -21.51 -1.85 24.83
CA ARG A 6 -20.34 -1.38 24.09
C ARG A 6 -20.58 -1.73 22.62
N LYS A 7 -20.83 -0.72 21.79
CA LYS A 7 -20.79 -0.87 20.34
C LYS A 7 -19.36 -0.59 19.89
N GLU A 8 -18.71 -1.58 19.31
CA GLU A 8 -17.45 -1.39 18.60
C GLU A 8 -17.73 -1.52 17.11
N THR A 9 -17.36 -0.51 16.35
CA THR A 9 -17.30 -0.63 14.89
C THR A 9 -15.98 -1.30 14.56
N ILE A 10 -16.01 -2.59 14.26
CA ILE A 10 -14.86 -3.31 13.72
C ILE A 10 -14.80 -2.95 12.22
N VAL A 11 -13.97 -1.95 11.87
CA VAL A 11 -13.70 -1.63 10.47
C VAL A 11 -12.74 -2.70 9.95
N GLY A 12 -13.22 -3.56 9.05
CA GLY A 12 -12.35 -4.48 8.32
C GLY A 12 -11.33 -3.71 7.48
N GLN A 13 -10.16 -4.30 7.24
CA GLN A 13 -9.15 -3.71 6.36
C GLN A 13 -9.76 -3.39 4.99
N LYS A 14 -9.28 -2.32 4.35
CA LYS A 14 -9.75 -1.94 3.02
C LYS A 14 -9.48 -3.09 2.03
N GLU A 15 -10.53 -3.74 1.57
CA GLU A 15 -10.43 -4.79 0.56
C GLU A 15 -10.11 -4.17 -0.80
N PHE A 16 -8.88 -4.34 -1.27
CA PHE A 16 -8.45 -3.84 -2.59
C PHE A 16 -8.16 -4.95 -3.60
N LEU A 17 -8.12 -6.22 -3.17
CA LEU A 17 -7.85 -7.37 -4.03
C LEU A 17 -9.14 -7.91 -4.66
N ARG A 18 -9.06 -8.35 -5.92
CA ARG A 18 -10.13 -9.10 -6.58
C ARG A 18 -10.20 -10.54 -6.07
N ASN A 19 -9.05 -11.19 -5.92
CA ASN A 19 -8.90 -12.56 -5.44
C ASN A 19 -7.54 -12.76 -4.75
N SER A 20 -7.36 -13.94 -4.17
CA SER A 20 -6.11 -14.34 -3.50
C SER A 20 -5.18 -15.21 -4.34
N VAL A 21 -5.50 -15.45 -5.61
CA VAL A 21 -4.71 -16.30 -6.50
C VAL A 21 -3.49 -15.53 -6.98
N GLY A 22 -2.30 -16.13 -6.85
CA GLY A 22 -1.05 -15.56 -7.35
C GLY A 22 -0.49 -14.42 -6.51
N LEU A 23 -1.00 -14.20 -5.29
CA LEU A 23 -0.45 -13.17 -4.40
C LEU A 23 1.00 -13.50 -4.04
N GLN A 24 1.88 -12.53 -4.24
CA GLN A 24 3.25 -12.56 -3.76
C GLN A 24 3.53 -11.31 -2.94
N PHE A 25 4.21 -11.49 -1.81
CA PHE A 25 4.57 -10.40 -0.92
C PHE A 25 6.09 -10.26 -0.86
N LYS A 26 6.56 -9.03 -0.65
CA LYS A 26 7.96 -8.77 -0.33
C LYS A 26 8.34 -9.53 0.95
N THR A 27 9.43 -10.28 0.89
CA THR A 27 9.97 -10.97 2.07
C THR A 27 10.47 -9.95 3.10
N ALA A 28 10.24 -10.23 4.38
CA ALA A 28 10.61 -9.38 5.53
C ALA A 28 9.90 -8.00 5.58
N GLY A 29 8.89 -7.76 4.75
CA GLY A 29 8.16 -6.49 4.73
C GLY A 29 9.01 -5.32 4.22
N ALA A 30 8.42 -4.13 4.29
CA ALA A 30 9.01 -2.88 3.84
C ALA A 30 8.87 -1.81 4.92
N THR A 31 9.97 -1.12 5.20
CA THR A 31 9.96 0.05 6.07
C THR A 31 9.49 1.25 5.26
N LEU A 32 8.36 1.85 5.63
CA LEU A 32 7.86 3.07 5.00
C LEU A 32 8.58 4.30 5.57
N ASP A 33 8.82 5.32 4.74
CA ASP A 33 9.15 6.65 5.23
C ASP A 33 7.89 7.30 5.83
N GLY A 34 7.81 7.32 7.16
CA GLY A 34 6.64 7.84 7.87
C GLY A 34 6.35 9.31 7.58
N ALA A 35 7.36 10.11 7.22
CA ALA A 35 7.18 11.51 6.87
C ALA A 35 6.60 11.66 5.45
N ALA A 36 7.13 10.91 4.48
CA ALA A 36 6.65 10.95 3.11
C ALA A 36 5.18 10.48 2.97
N PHE A 37 4.76 9.54 3.82
CA PHE A 37 3.37 9.05 3.80
C PHE A 37 2.37 9.93 4.55
N ALA A 38 2.80 10.99 5.23
CA ALA A 38 1.91 11.85 6.03
C ALA A 38 0.78 12.47 5.19
N ASP A 39 1.07 12.85 3.94
CA ASP A 39 0.11 13.52 3.05
C ASP A 39 -0.89 12.57 2.38
N VAL A 40 -0.57 11.27 2.29
CA VAL A 40 -1.43 10.24 1.68
C VAL A 40 -2.12 9.35 2.71
N ALA A 41 -1.85 9.58 4.00
CA ALA A 41 -2.48 8.83 5.08
C ALA A 41 -3.89 9.35 5.37
N GLU A 42 -4.81 8.42 5.58
CA GLU A 42 -6.18 8.70 5.99
C GLU A 42 -6.36 8.28 7.45
N ASP A 43 -6.78 9.22 8.31
CA ASP A 43 -6.94 9.01 9.76
C ASP A 43 -5.66 8.49 10.46
N GLY A 44 -4.49 8.88 9.93
CA GLY A 44 -3.19 8.42 10.45
C GLY A 44 -2.82 6.99 10.02
N TYR A 45 -3.48 6.44 8.99
CA TYR A 45 -3.14 5.15 8.41
C TYR A 45 -2.77 5.28 6.93
N VAL A 46 -1.70 4.61 6.53
CA VAL A 46 -1.47 4.26 5.13
C VAL A 46 -2.40 3.10 4.80
N LYS A 47 -3.39 3.34 3.95
CA LYS A 47 -4.41 2.36 3.62
C LYS A 47 -3.86 1.21 2.77
N ALA A 48 -4.48 0.04 2.89
CA ALA A 48 -4.21 -1.06 1.99
C ALA A 48 -4.51 -0.66 0.53
N GLY A 49 -3.69 -1.12 -0.41
CA GLY A 49 -3.78 -0.75 -1.82
C GLY A 49 -3.12 0.60 -2.17
N THR A 50 -2.38 1.23 -1.26
CA THR A 50 -1.55 2.40 -1.59
C THR A 50 -0.31 1.96 -2.38
N ALA A 51 -0.08 2.60 -3.52
CA ALA A 51 1.08 2.40 -4.39
C ALA A 51 2.35 2.98 -3.78
N THR A 52 3.44 2.22 -3.88
CA THR A 52 4.73 2.53 -3.25
C THR A 52 5.88 2.10 -4.15
N TYR A 53 7.07 2.64 -3.90
CA TYR A 53 8.34 2.19 -4.48
C TYR A 53 9.47 2.26 -3.45
N LEU A 54 10.59 1.60 -3.73
CA LEU A 54 11.78 1.65 -2.91
C LEU A 54 12.62 2.89 -3.25
N GLY A 55 12.84 3.77 -2.28
CA GLY A 55 13.77 4.89 -2.38
C GLY A 55 15.23 4.47 -2.20
N GLU A 56 16.16 5.37 -2.52
CA GLU A 56 17.61 5.13 -2.46
C GLU A 56 18.13 4.87 -1.03
N ASP A 57 17.44 5.41 -0.04
CA ASP A 57 17.75 5.25 1.39
C ASP A 57 17.26 3.91 1.98
N GLY A 58 16.64 3.06 1.16
CA GLY A 58 16.06 1.78 1.57
C GLY A 58 14.68 1.91 2.21
N LEU A 59 14.13 3.12 2.31
CA LEU A 59 12.76 3.36 2.76
C LEU A 59 11.81 3.35 1.56
N TYR A 60 10.60 2.87 1.81
CA TYR A 60 9.55 2.92 0.83
C TYR A 60 8.89 4.28 0.85
N LEU A 61 8.60 4.81 -0.33
CA LEU A 61 7.97 6.10 -0.57
C LEU A 61 6.61 5.90 -1.25
N PRO A 62 5.65 6.83 -1.05
CA PRO A 62 4.40 6.79 -1.81
C PRO A 62 4.69 7.01 -3.28
N TRP A 63 3.98 6.30 -4.15
CA TRP A 63 4.14 6.51 -5.58
C TRP A 63 3.70 7.92 -5.97
N THR A 64 4.62 8.66 -6.57
CA THR A 64 4.36 9.91 -7.30
C THR A 64 4.51 9.60 -8.78
N ASP A 65 3.78 10.27 -9.68
CA ASP A 65 3.93 10.01 -11.11
C ASP A 65 5.40 10.14 -11.53
N ALA A 66 5.97 9.01 -11.95
CA ALA A 66 7.30 8.90 -12.48
C ALA A 66 7.29 9.47 -13.91
N SER A 67 8.38 10.12 -14.34
CA SER A 67 8.54 10.42 -15.77
C SER A 67 8.66 9.10 -16.55
N GLU A 68 8.36 9.11 -17.87
CA GLU A 68 8.33 7.90 -18.72
C GLU A 68 9.64 7.08 -18.71
N GLU A 69 10.75 7.65 -18.24
CA GLU A 69 12.08 7.03 -18.21
C GLU A 69 12.54 6.60 -16.81
N GLU A 70 11.77 6.91 -15.75
CA GLU A 70 12.17 6.64 -14.38
C GLU A 70 11.69 5.25 -13.93
N THR A 71 12.57 4.26 -14.09
CA THR A 71 12.32 2.90 -13.58
C THR A 71 12.55 2.88 -12.07
N ARG A 72 11.46 2.77 -11.30
CA ARG A 72 11.52 2.68 -9.83
C ARG A 72 11.44 1.24 -9.38
N GLU A 73 12.46 0.79 -8.67
CA GLU A 73 12.52 -0.55 -8.13
C GLU A 73 11.55 -0.76 -6.95
N GLY A 74 11.25 -2.03 -6.66
CA GLY A 74 10.44 -2.39 -5.50
C GLY A 74 8.98 -1.96 -5.58
N ALA A 75 8.50 -1.50 -6.75
CA ALA A 75 7.13 -1.03 -6.93
C ALA A 75 6.09 -2.10 -6.53
N GLY A 76 5.17 -1.72 -5.65
CA GLY A 76 4.14 -2.59 -5.10
C GLY A 76 3.08 -1.85 -4.27
N LEU A 77 2.11 -2.61 -3.75
CA LEU A 77 0.97 -2.06 -3.00
C LEU A 77 1.07 -2.41 -1.51
N VAL A 78 0.73 -1.46 -0.63
CA VAL A 78 0.61 -1.74 0.81
C VAL A 78 -0.45 -2.83 1.05
N ALA A 79 -0.07 -3.90 1.72
CA ALA A 79 -0.91 -5.10 1.86
C ALA A 79 -2.03 -4.93 2.89
N HIS A 80 -1.85 -4.06 3.88
CA HIS A 80 -2.80 -3.82 4.95
C HIS A 80 -2.67 -2.41 5.52
N ASP A 81 -3.76 -1.90 6.10
CA ASP A 81 -3.77 -0.61 6.80
C ASP A 81 -2.64 -0.55 7.84
N THR A 82 -1.73 0.39 7.65
CA THR A 82 -0.52 0.54 8.46
C THR A 82 -0.58 1.87 9.18
N LYS A 83 -0.51 1.84 10.51
CA LYS A 83 -0.57 3.06 11.33
C LYS A 83 0.71 3.86 11.19
N LEU A 84 0.59 5.15 10.89
CA LEU A 84 1.69 6.10 11.04
C LEU A 84 1.74 6.57 12.50
N ILE A 85 2.90 6.40 13.12
CA ILE A 85 3.18 6.95 14.45
C ILE A 85 4.24 8.03 14.24
N SER A 86 3.94 9.25 14.69
CA SER A 86 4.84 10.39 14.53
C SER A 86 6.24 10.09 15.07
N GLY A 87 7.26 10.43 14.29
CA GLY A 87 8.67 10.17 14.61
C GLY A 87 9.12 8.72 14.41
N SER A 88 8.33 7.89 13.71
CA SER A 88 8.71 6.50 13.43
C SER A 88 8.40 6.09 11.99
N ASN A 89 9.20 5.15 11.49
CA ASN A 89 9.04 4.53 10.18
C ASN A 89 8.43 3.13 10.37
N PRO A 90 7.14 2.92 10.06
CA PRO A 90 6.49 1.64 10.27
C PRO A 90 6.91 0.62 9.22
N ILE A 91 6.86 -0.66 9.59
CA ILE A 91 7.07 -1.78 8.67
C ILE A 91 5.71 -2.31 8.25
N THR A 92 5.53 -2.53 6.94
CA THR A 92 4.30 -3.11 6.37
C THR A 92 4.60 -4.21 5.35
N GLY A 93 3.59 -5.00 5.03
CA GLY A 93 3.64 -5.92 3.90
C GLY A 93 3.48 -5.16 2.60
N ILE A 94 4.28 -5.49 1.58
CA ILE A 94 4.10 -4.99 0.22
C ILE A 94 3.70 -6.15 -0.68
N LEU A 95 2.57 -6.00 -1.35
CA LEU A 95 2.14 -6.87 -2.42
C LEU A 95 2.98 -6.59 -3.67
N ALA A 96 3.74 -7.61 -4.07
CA ALA A 96 4.64 -7.57 -5.23
C ALA A 96 4.00 -8.15 -6.50
N ALA A 97 3.04 -9.07 -6.38
CA ALA A 97 2.27 -9.62 -7.49
C ALA A 97 0.85 -10.02 -7.05
N GLY A 98 -0.13 -9.95 -7.95
CA GLY A 98 -1.54 -10.26 -7.65
C GLY A 98 -2.55 -9.55 -8.56
N HIS A 99 -3.82 -9.62 -8.18
CA HIS A 99 -4.95 -9.08 -8.93
C HIS A 99 -5.71 -7.99 -8.15
N PRO A 100 -5.15 -6.78 -8.00
CA PRO A 100 -5.81 -5.64 -7.36
C PRO A 100 -6.96 -5.06 -8.21
N LEU A 101 -7.96 -4.49 -7.53
CA LEU A 101 -9.02 -3.67 -8.12
C LEU A 101 -8.54 -2.21 -8.15
N GLU A 102 -8.17 -1.70 -9.34
CA GLU A 102 -7.62 -0.35 -9.52
C GLU A 102 -8.45 0.73 -8.82
N LYS A 103 -9.78 0.70 -8.99
CA LYS A 103 -10.73 1.65 -8.37
C LYS A 103 -10.71 1.70 -6.84
N LYS A 104 -10.09 0.72 -6.20
CA LYS A 104 -9.97 0.63 -4.73
C LYS A 104 -8.54 0.93 -4.25
N CYS A 105 -7.59 1.12 -5.16
CA CYS A 105 -6.20 1.45 -4.84
C CYS A 105 -6.00 2.96 -4.78
N ILE A 106 -4.87 3.39 -4.20
CA ILE A 106 -4.48 4.80 -4.07
C ILE A 106 -3.12 4.95 -4.75
N GLY A 107 -2.96 5.96 -5.62
CA GLY A 107 -1.69 6.23 -6.31
C GLY A 107 -1.32 5.22 -7.41
N VAL A 108 -2.27 4.37 -7.85
CA VAL A 108 -2.09 3.50 -9.02
C VAL A 108 -2.31 4.33 -10.27
N THR A 109 -1.21 4.87 -10.80
CA THR A 109 -1.20 5.67 -12.03
C THR A 109 -0.72 4.83 -13.22
N GLU A 110 -0.72 5.40 -14.42
CA GLU A 110 -0.22 4.70 -15.63
C GLU A 110 1.26 4.31 -15.47
N GLY A 111 2.09 5.20 -14.95
CA GLY A 111 3.50 4.91 -14.65
C GLY A 111 3.65 3.76 -13.64
N PHE A 112 2.82 3.70 -12.60
CA PHE A 112 2.83 2.58 -11.66
C PHE A 112 2.45 1.26 -12.33
N LYS A 113 1.43 1.29 -13.20
CA LYS A 113 0.99 0.10 -13.94
C LYS A 113 2.08 -0.40 -14.89
N GLU A 114 2.83 0.49 -15.53
CA GLU A 114 3.96 0.08 -16.37
C GLU A 114 5.12 -0.50 -15.53
N ALA A 115 5.47 0.12 -14.40
CA ALA A 115 6.52 -0.39 -13.49
C ALA A 115 6.18 -1.75 -12.84
N THR A 116 4.89 -2.08 -12.76
CA THR A 116 4.39 -3.32 -12.15
C THR A 116 3.84 -4.34 -13.15
N LYS A 117 3.99 -4.05 -14.44
CA LYS A 117 3.52 -4.87 -15.55
C LYS A 117 4.01 -6.30 -15.45
N GLY A 118 3.10 -7.25 -15.67
CA GLY A 118 3.36 -8.68 -15.57
C GLY A 118 3.37 -9.24 -14.13
N ARG A 119 3.31 -8.38 -13.10
CA ARG A 119 3.20 -8.80 -11.70
C ARG A 119 1.88 -8.42 -11.07
N LEU A 120 1.47 -7.16 -11.22
CA LEU A 120 0.15 -6.67 -10.80
C LEU A 120 -0.74 -6.52 -12.03
N VAL A 121 -1.91 -7.14 -12.01
CA VAL A 121 -2.86 -7.11 -13.13
C VAL A 121 -4.18 -6.48 -12.65
N PHE A 122 -4.63 -5.46 -13.37
CA PHE A 122 -5.73 -4.57 -12.95
C PHE A 122 -7.02 -4.71 -13.78
N ASP A 123 -6.95 -5.39 -14.93
CA ASP A 123 -7.94 -5.39 -16.00
C ASP A 123 -8.68 -6.73 -16.22
N ILE A 124 -8.46 -7.73 -15.35
CA ILE A 124 -9.20 -9.00 -15.32
C ILE A 124 -10.56 -8.81 -14.66
#